data_AF-A0A564L5N4-F1
#
_entry.id   AF-A0A564L5N4-F1
#
_cell.length_a   1.000
_cell.length_b   1.000
_cell.length_c   1.000
_cell.angle_alpha   90.00
_cell.angle_beta   90.00
_cell.angle_gamma   90.00
#
_symmetry.space_group_name_H-M   'P 1'
#
loop_
_entity.id
_entity.type
_entity.pdbx_description
1 polymer ?
#
loop_
_entity_poly.entity_id
_entity_poly.type
_entity_poly.pdbx_seq_one_letter_code
_entity_poly.pdbx_strand_id
1 'polypeptide(L)'
;MKNIDELTYSPLDEQEIKLEGYIVYLDDGGLYVIGLDYGEDYTKASSLAVKNKNLADNLEANVSLYGGGSSRLFHHVKLSGLLEKDRMTDKQSILVRELSIEDNGQWISIDVDKHYEPRSGKGSNWHDLFNN
;
A
#
# COMPACT_ATOMS: atom_id res chain seq x y z
N MET A 1 11.28 -2.72 15.69
CA MET A 1 10.57 -2.32 14.45
C MET A 1 11.49 -1.32 13.77
N LYS A 2 11.90 -1.55 12.52
CA LYS A 2 12.84 -0.67 11.82
C LYS A 2 12.08 0.55 11.26
N ASN A 3 12.66 1.74 11.30
CA ASN A 3 12.07 2.94 10.68
C ASN A 3 12.27 2.87 9.14
N ILE A 4 11.34 3.42 8.35
CA ILE A 4 11.49 3.55 6.89
C ILE A 4 12.80 4.26 6.51
N ASP A 5 13.20 5.29 7.25
CA ASP A 5 14.49 5.97 7.01
C ASP A 5 15.68 5.02 7.13
N GLU A 6 15.69 4.16 8.15
CA GLU A 6 16.74 3.16 8.36
C GLU A 6 16.73 2.10 7.26
N LEU A 7 15.54 1.71 6.79
CA LEU A 7 15.39 0.71 5.74
C LEU A 7 15.93 1.21 4.41
N THR A 8 15.62 2.44 4.02
CA THR A 8 16.01 3.02 2.72
C THR A 8 17.52 3.00 2.46
N TYR A 9 18.35 2.97 3.53
CA TYR A 9 19.80 2.90 3.47
C TYR A 9 20.40 1.60 4.01
N SER A 10 19.58 0.63 4.44
CA SER A 10 20.06 -0.63 5.00
C SER A 10 20.71 -1.52 3.93
N PRO A 11 21.77 -2.26 4.25
CA PRO A 11 22.24 -3.34 3.39
C PRO A 11 21.11 -4.35 3.19
N LEU A 12 20.99 -4.89 1.97
CA LEU A 12 20.06 -5.98 1.70
C LEU A 12 20.52 -7.22 2.47
N ASP A 13 19.85 -7.51 3.59
CA ASP A 13 19.82 -8.83 4.18
C ASP A 13 18.60 -9.57 3.63
N GLU A 14 18.71 -10.87 3.30
CA GLU A 14 17.55 -11.71 2.93
C GLU A 14 16.60 -11.94 4.12
N GLN A 15 16.72 -11.13 5.17
CA GLN A 15 15.94 -11.24 6.38
C GLN A 15 14.59 -10.58 6.16
N GLU A 16 13.54 -11.29 6.55
CA GLU A 16 12.21 -10.71 6.60
C GLU A 16 12.18 -9.54 7.58
N ILE A 17 11.75 -8.38 7.09
CA ILE A 17 11.56 -7.18 7.89
C ILE A 17 10.11 -7.05 8.31
N LYS A 18 9.90 -6.44 9.48
CA LYS A 18 8.58 -6.04 9.98
C LYS A 18 8.56 -4.55 10.21
N LEU A 19 7.54 -3.88 9.67
CA LEU A 19 7.37 -2.44 9.77
C LEU A 19 5.91 -2.06 10.03
N GLU A 20 5.74 -0.90 10.65
CA GLU A 20 4.45 -0.26 10.91
C GLU A 20 4.56 1.17 10.38
N GLY A 21 3.53 1.63 9.68
CA GLY A 21 3.59 2.87 8.91
C GLY A 21 2.26 3.18 8.25
N TYR A 22 2.24 4.10 7.29
CA TYR A 22 1.07 4.38 6.48
C TYR A 22 1.26 3.90 5.05
N ILE A 23 0.27 3.18 4.51
CA ILE A 23 0.21 2.86 3.08
C ILE A 23 -0.53 3.97 2.34
N VAL A 24 0.09 4.48 1.28
CA VAL A 24 -0.38 5.67 0.55
C VAL A 24 -0.19 5.52 -0.95
N TYR A 25 -1.06 6.17 -1.72
CA TYR A 25 -0.74 6.51 -3.11
C TYR A 25 0.00 7.84 -3.16
N LEU A 26 1.08 7.91 -3.93
CA LEU A 26 1.77 9.18 -4.24
C LEU A 26 1.41 9.66 -5.66
N ASP A 27 1.89 10.85 -6.04
CA ASP A 27 1.47 11.57 -7.26
C ASP A 27 1.78 10.82 -8.57
N ASP A 28 2.71 9.85 -8.55
CA ASP A 28 3.02 8.98 -9.69
C ASP A 28 2.02 7.81 -9.85
N GLY A 29 1.03 7.71 -8.95
CA GLY A 29 0.07 6.61 -8.89
C GLY A 29 0.65 5.32 -8.29
N GLY A 30 1.90 5.34 -7.82
CA GLY A 30 2.52 4.21 -7.15
C GLY A 30 2.04 4.03 -5.72
N LEU A 31 2.11 2.78 -5.25
CA LEU A 31 1.79 2.40 -3.87
C LEU A 31 3.07 2.41 -3.03
N TYR A 32 3.03 3.15 -1.92
CA TYR A 32 4.18 3.35 -1.05
C TYR A 32 3.81 3.13 0.42
N VAL A 33 4.81 2.79 1.23
CA VAL A 33 4.72 2.87 2.68
C VAL A 33 5.63 3.96 3.22
N ILE A 34 5.10 4.77 4.12
CA ILE A 34 5.80 5.86 4.82
C ILE A 34 5.81 5.62 6.32
N GLY A 35 6.76 6.23 7.03
CA GLY A 35 6.87 6.13 8.49
C GLY A 35 5.67 6.74 9.22
N LEU A 36 5.46 6.35 10.48
CA LEU A 36 4.43 6.95 11.34
C LEU A 36 4.72 8.42 11.67
N ASP A 37 5.98 8.82 11.55
CA ASP A 37 6.56 10.12 11.84
C ASP A 37 6.78 10.98 10.58
N TYR A 38 5.98 10.78 9.52
CA TYR A 38 6.11 11.43 8.21
C TYR A 38 6.05 12.98 8.22
N GLY A 39 5.69 13.60 9.34
CA GLY A 39 5.63 15.05 9.51
C GLY A 39 4.33 15.68 9.02
N GLU A 40 4.40 16.93 8.55
CA GLU A 40 3.22 17.69 8.13
C GLU A 40 2.81 17.41 6.66
N ASP A 41 3.74 16.91 5.85
CA ASP A 41 3.55 16.69 4.41
C ASP A 41 4.06 15.30 4.00
N TYR A 42 3.13 14.34 3.93
CA TYR A 42 3.45 12.96 3.59
C TYR A 42 4.03 12.79 2.19
N THR A 43 3.81 13.75 1.27
CA THR A 43 4.32 13.66 -0.11
C THR A 43 5.85 13.84 -0.19
N LYS A 44 6.46 14.39 0.87
CA LYS A 44 7.90 14.60 0.99
C LYS A 44 8.56 13.62 1.96
N ALA A 45 7.78 12.75 2.60
CA ALA A 45 8.30 11.79 3.55
C ALA A 45 9.13 10.72 2.84
N SER A 46 10.12 10.19 3.54
CA SER A 46 10.81 8.98 3.07
C SER A 46 9.80 7.86 2.89
N SER A 47 9.88 7.22 1.73
CA SER A 47 8.89 6.25 1.29
C SER A 47 9.56 5.04 0.70
N LEU A 48 9.00 3.87 0.97
CA LEU A 48 9.43 2.61 0.36
C LEU A 48 8.36 2.14 -0.61
N ALA A 49 8.75 1.91 -1.87
CA ALA A 49 7.82 1.42 -2.88
C ALA A 49 7.35 0.00 -2.56
N VAL A 50 6.06 -0.26 -2.70
CA VAL A 50 5.46 -1.58 -2.44
C VAL A 50 5.36 -2.36 -3.75
N LYS A 51 5.96 -3.55 -3.81
CA LYS A 51 6.01 -4.41 -5.00
C LYS A 51 5.21 -5.69 -4.83
N ASN A 52 3.88 -5.57 -4.81
CA ASN A 52 2.98 -6.72 -4.91
C ASN A 52 2.01 -6.52 -6.06
N LYS A 53 1.96 -7.51 -6.96
CA LYS A 53 1.05 -7.49 -8.10
C LYS A 53 -0.39 -7.58 -7.57
N ASN A 54 -1.26 -6.66 -8.00
CA ASN A 54 -2.67 -6.56 -7.60
C ASN A 54 -2.94 -6.12 -6.14
N LEU A 55 -1.92 -5.78 -5.34
CA LEU A 55 -2.16 -5.35 -3.96
C LEU A 55 -2.94 -4.03 -3.91
N ALA A 56 -2.66 -3.11 -4.83
CA ALA A 56 -3.42 -1.88 -5.02
C ALA A 56 -4.93 -2.17 -5.19
N ASP A 57 -5.29 -3.03 -6.16
CA ASP A 57 -6.68 -3.42 -6.40
C ASP A 57 -7.32 -4.14 -5.20
N ASN A 58 -6.55 -5.00 -4.53
CA ASN A 58 -7.01 -5.69 -3.33
C ASN A 58 -7.30 -4.71 -2.19
N LEU A 59 -6.51 -3.65 -2.03
CA LEU A 59 -6.75 -2.63 -1.01
C LEU A 59 -8.02 -1.84 -1.33
N GLU A 60 -8.16 -1.35 -2.56
CA GLU A 60 -9.35 -0.60 -2.98
C GLU A 60 -10.67 -1.38 -2.84
N ALA A 61 -10.60 -2.71 -2.92
CA ALA A 61 -11.76 -3.58 -2.74
C ALA A 61 -12.10 -3.91 -1.28
N ASN A 62 -11.13 -3.81 -0.36
CA ASN A 62 -11.27 -4.31 1.01
C ASN A 62 -11.20 -3.23 2.09
N VAL A 63 -10.75 -2.01 1.77
CA VAL A 63 -10.73 -0.90 2.72
C VAL A 63 -11.48 0.33 2.22
N SER A 64 -11.99 1.09 3.18
CA SER A 64 -12.65 2.36 2.93
C SER A 64 -11.64 3.39 2.40
N LEU A 65 -11.84 3.91 1.20
CA LEU A 65 -10.96 4.92 0.63
C LEU A 65 -11.13 6.26 1.35
N TYR A 66 -10.21 6.59 2.27
CA TYR A 66 -10.13 7.91 2.89
C TYR A 66 -9.15 8.79 2.12
N GLY A 67 -9.65 9.87 1.53
CA GLY A 67 -8.82 10.84 0.83
C GLY A 67 -9.49 12.20 0.75
N GLY A 68 -8.92 13.18 1.46
CA GLY A 68 -9.05 14.60 1.13
C GLY A 68 -7.78 15.04 0.43
N GLY A 69 -7.85 15.39 -0.86
CA GLY A 69 -6.68 15.75 -1.69
C GLY A 69 -6.45 14.81 -2.88
N SER A 70 -5.21 14.71 -3.36
CA SER A 70 -4.83 13.90 -4.53
C SER A 70 -4.72 12.39 -4.27
N SER A 71 -4.51 11.96 -3.01
CA SER A 71 -4.37 10.55 -2.66
C SER A 71 -5.68 9.98 -2.09
N ARG A 72 -6.13 8.85 -2.66
CA ARG A 72 -7.39 8.16 -2.29
C ARG A 72 -7.21 7.06 -1.25
N LEU A 73 -5.98 6.67 -0.95
CA LEU A 73 -5.65 5.61 -0.01
C LEU A 73 -4.67 6.17 1.01
N PHE A 74 -5.08 6.19 2.28
CA PHE A 74 -4.23 6.58 3.40
C PHE A 74 -4.65 5.79 4.63
N HIS A 75 -3.90 4.73 4.96
CA HIS A 75 -4.23 3.86 6.09
C HIS A 75 -3.01 3.45 6.88
N HIS A 76 -3.21 3.32 8.18
CA HIS A 76 -2.23 2.74 9.08
C HIS A 76 -2.10 1.24 8.79
N VAL A 77 -0.86 0.76 8.67
CA VAL A 77 -0.56 -0.62 8.30
C VAL A 77 0.55 -1.21 9.16
N LYS A 78 0.47 -2.53 9.34
CA LYS A 78 1.54 -3.39 9.82
C LYS A 78 1.84 -4.38 8.72
N LEU A 79 3.09 -4.50 8.32
CA LEU A 79 3.46 -5.41 7.24
C LEU A 79 4.79 -6.10 7.49
N SER A 80 4.93 -7.27 6.89
CA SER A 80 6.19 -8.00 6.78
C SER A 80 6.55 -8.24 5.33
N GLY A 81 7.84 -8.34 5.03
CA GLY A 81 8.29 -8.55 3.66
C GLY A 81 9.80 -8.59 3.52
N LEU A 82 10.25 -8.64 2.27
CA LEU A 82 11.66 -8.64 1.89
C LEU A 82 12.00 -7.32 1.21
N LEU A 83 13.13 -6.72 1.61
CA LEU A 83 13.69 -5.60 0.87
C LEU A 83 14.24 -6.10 -0.46
N GLU A 84 13.94 -5.36 -1.51
CA GLU A 84 14.51 -5.54 -2.82
C GLU A 84 15.19 -4.24 -3.25
N LYS A 85 16.28 -4.35 -4.00
CA LYS A 85 16.94 -3.19 -4.60
C LYS A 85 16.87 -3.29 -6.11
N ASP A 86 16.36 -2.23 -6.72
CA ASP A 86 16.37 -2.09 -8.16
C ASP A 86 17.81 -1.86 -8.64
N ARG A 87 18.33 -2.80 -9.46
CA ARG A 87 19.73 -2.76 -9.92
C ARG A 87 20.06 -1.57 -10.83
N MET A 88 19.04 -0.95 -11.44
CA MET A 88 19.22 0.15 -12.40
C MET A 88 19.14 1.51 -11.72
N THR A 89 18.24 1.65 -10.74
CA THR A 89 17.97 2.93 -10.07
C THR A 89 18.57 3.01 -8.66
N ASP A 90 19.11 1.91 -8.14
CA ASP A 90 19.60 1.76 -6.77
C ASP A 90 18.53 2.00 -5.68
N LYS A 91 17.27 2.16 -6.07
CA LYS A 91 16.15 2.40 -5.16
C LYS A 91 15.73 1.11 -4.47
N GLN A 92 15.42 1.22 -3.19
CA GLN A 92 14.84 0.13 -2.43
C GLN A 92 13.32 0.08 -2.57
N SER A 93 12.80 -1.13 -2.50
CA SER A 93 11.36 -1.45 -2.47
C SER A 93 11.12 -2.61 -1.52
N ILE A 94 9.87 -2.87 -1.19
CA ILE A 94 9.48 -4.03 -0.39
C ILE A 94 8.53 -4.93 -1.16
N LEU A 95 8.86 -6.22 -1.21
CA LEU A 95 7.93 -7.29 -1.56
C LEU A 95 7.22 -7.73 -0.27
N VAL A 96 5.96 -7.37 -0.14
CA VAL A 96 5.14 -7.63 1.05
C VAL A 96 4.70 -9.10 1.05
N ARG A 97 4.77 -9.73 2.23
CA ARG A 97 4.34 -11.11 2.48
C ARG A 97 3.09 -11.16 3.35
N GLU A 98 3.01 -10.27 4.33
CA GLU A 98 1.84 -10.13 5.19
C GLU A 98 1.49 -8.66 5.31
N LEU A 99 0.21 -8.32 5.24
CA LEU A 99 -0.29 -6.97 5.42
C LEU A 99 -1.52 -6.99 6.31
N SER A 100 -1.48 -6.21 7.39
CA SER A 100 -2.65 -5.84 8.17
C SER A 100 -2.87 -4.34 8.06
N ILE A 101 -4.11 -3.93 7.86
CA ILE A 101 -4.51 -2.54 7.67
C ILE A 101 -5.55 -2.15 8.71
N GLU A 102 -5.43 -0.96 9.27
CA GLU A 102 -6.44 -0.38 10.14
C GLU A 102 -7.48 0.35 9.30
N ASP A 103 -8.73 -0.12 9.36
CA ASP A 103 -9.88 0.54 8.78
C ASP A 103 -10.99 0.66 9.83
N ASN A 104 -11.52 1.87 10.03
CA ASN A 104 -12.55 2.16 11.03
C ASN A 104 -12.22 1.64 12.46
N GLY A 105 -10.95 1.70 12.86
CA GLY A 105 -10.48 1.22 14.17
C GLY A 105 -10.41 -0.30 14.31
N GLN A 106 -10.56 -1.04 13.20
CA GLN A 106 -10.41 -2.49 13.15
C GLN A 106 -9.22 -2.88 12.29
N TRP A 107 -8.44 -3.86 12.76
CA TRP A 107 -7.34 -4.43 12.00
C TRP A 107 -7.85 -5.55 11.09
N ILE A 108 -7.63 -5.39 9.79
CA ILE A 108 -8.04 -6.32 8.75
C ILE A 108 -6.78 -6.92 8.12
N SER A 109 -6.72 -8.24 8.00
CA SER A 109 -5.65 -8.91 7.25
C SER A 109 -5.97 -8.89 5.77
N ILE A 110 -5.01 -8.44 4.95
CA ILE A 110 -5.14 -8.36 3.49
C ILE A 110 -4.36 -9.52 2.87
N ASP A 111 -5.04 -10.29 2.04
CA ASP A 111 -4.41 -11.33 1.23
C ASP A 111 -3.60 -10.67 0.10
N VAL A 112 -2.27 -10.65 0.25
CA VAL A 112 -1.34 -10.00 -0.68
C VAL A 112 -1.08 -10.82 -1.96
N ASP A 113 -1.42 -12.11 -1.94
CA ASP A 113 -1.23 -13.04 -3.06
C ASP A 113 -2.53 -13.27 -3.85
N LYS A 114 -3.68 -12.84 -3.29
CA LYS A 114 -4.97 -12.95 -3.96
C LYS A 114 -4.92 -12.27 -5.32
N HIS A 115 -5.17 -13.06 -6.36
CA HIS A 115 -5.38 -12.51 -7.68
C HIS A 115 -6.67 -11.67 -7.66
N TYR A 116 -6.55 -10.40 -8.04
CA TYR A 116 -7.72 -9.56 -8.19
C TYR A 116 -8.54 -10.09 -9.36
N GLU A 117 -9.71 -10.64 -9.05
CA GLU A 117 -10.75 -10.89 -10.03
C GLU A 117 -11.60 -9.62 -10.10
N PRO A 118 -11.61 -8.90 -11.25
CA PRO A 118 -12.55 -7.82 -11.44
C PRO A 118 -13.93 -8.37 -11.15
N ARG A 119 -14.71 -7.71 -10.28
CA ARG A 119 -16.12 -8.08 -10.07
C ARG A 119 -16.74 -8.27 -11.44
N SER A 120 -17.05 -9.52 -11.79
CA SER A 120 -17.66 -9.83 -13.08
C SER A 120 -18.84 -8.87 -13.25
N GLY A 121 -18.81 -8.10 -14.34
CA GLY A 121 -19.81 -7.10 -14.66
C GLY A 121 -21.17 -7.76 -14.86
N LYS A 122 -21.86 -8.03 -13.75
CA LYS A 122 -23.32 -8.06 -13.63
C LYS A 122 -23.77 -6.95 -12.67
N GLY A 123 -23.00 -5.87 -12.60
CA GLY A 123 -23.47 -4.61 -12.02
C GLY A 123 -24.28 -3.91 -13.10
N SER A 124 -25.58 -3.76 -12.85
CA SER A 124 -26.46 -2.88 -13.61
C SER A 124 -25.75 -1.57 -13.92
N ASN A 125 -25.69 -1.21 -15.20
CA ASN A 125 -25.16 0.07 -15.62
C ASN A 125 -26.05 1.16 -15.01
N TRP A 126 -25.51 2.32 -14.66
CA TRP A 126 -26.34 3.48 -14.30
C TRP A 126 -27.41 3.80 -15.37
N HIS A 127 -27.19 3.40 -16.62
CA HIS A 127 -28.19 3.45 -17.70
C HIS A 127 -29.42 2.56 -17.48
N ASP A 128 -29.31 1.49 -16.68
CA ASP A 128 -30.43 0.58 -16.38
C ASP A 128 -31.39 1.18 -15.32
N LEU A 129 -30.97 2.23 -14.60
CA LEU A 129 -31.79 2.90 -13.57
C LEU A 129 -32.75 3.96 -14.12
N PHE A 130 -32.60 4.38 -15.38
CA PHE A 130 -33.38 5.48 -15.97
C PHE A 130 -34.28 5.08 -17.15
N ASN A 131 -34.41 3.78 -17.44
CA ASN A 131 -35.31 3.25 -18.47
C ASN A 131 -36.46 2.43 -17.85
N ASN A 132 -37.24 3.04 -16.96
CA ASN A 132 -38.59 2.59 -16.60
C ASN A 132 -39.60 3.67 -16.92
#